data_AF-A0A1Z5JHM9-F1
#
_entry.id   AF-A0A1Z5JHM9-F1
#
_cell.length_a   1.000
_cell.length_b   1.000
_cell.length_c   1.000
_cell.angle_alpha   90.00
_cell.angle_beta   90.00
_cell.angle_gamma   90.00
#
_symmetry.space_group_name_H-M   'P 1'
#
loop_
_entity.id
_entity.type
_entity.pdbx_description
1 polymer ?
#
loop_
_entity_poly.entity_id
_entity_poly.type
_entity_poly.pdbx_seq_one_letter_code
_entity_poly.pdbx_strand_id
1 'polypeptide(L)'
;MVVMVDTVTTAVVLIILAVSWVSPAVLASVVVVDPYGCSSGCSLIGPAVEGGDGEIYMNACLATCQGVRFREIDVEWDRHVDSSGSVTEDNMLQFQDEGFRLLSKRRFADIAYGEQQGSFSDKNGVDISDELNETVIGNSEEESGFIGARRISYREGLEYTTQYNTTELIISPRTVYTPSQLRPMLRNVIGEDGRTVIANTTVYPYSIVGQMEFGDGKFCSGTVISRNAILTAAHCVYNLEADDWLQLHRFVPGRFREKDRVEDPFGEWYPTSATAYQAYLRGTSTKYRFNHDYAVVLLAPKEDGCTFIGDVVGFAGLRKTKIGEKGLNDATINGYPEDMEYGSMWSTGNCRGDAFDCLSLDNYACYYCDTAGGLSGAAILDSENYVIGTHTNWFERYGEPVYNGGTIIDTDWRLQNTVDWSQRGVQLPVCDKQNKAVPTESGSLKGAAP
;
A
#
# COMPACT_ATOMS: atom_id res chain seq x y z
N MET A 1 -83.17 -19.90 68.48
CA MET A 1 -83.97 -18.72 68.10
C MET A 1 -83.17 -17.93 67.08
N VAL A 2 -83.84 -17.46 66.04
CA VAL A 2 -83.36 -16.63 64.92
C VAL A 2 -82.86 -17.38 63.67
N VAL A 3 -83.58 -17.07 62.59
CA VAL A 3 -83.46 -17.42 61.17
C VAL A 3 -82.72 -16.28 60.45
N MET A 4 -82.18 -16.58 59.25
CA MET A 4 -81.93 -15.72 58.05
C MET A 4 -80.49 -15.96 57.54
N VAL A 5 -80.23 -16.61 56.40
CA VAL A 5 -80.61 -16.43 54.97
C VAL A 5 -79.72 -15.41 54.24
N ASP A 6 -79.30 -15.80 53.02
CA ASP A 6 -78.71 -15.06 51.88
C ASP A 6 -77.20 -14.82 51.78
N THR A 7 -76.54 -14.82 50.61
CA THR A 7 -76.57 -15.53 49.31
C THR A 7 -75.33 -15.03 48.52
N VAL A 8 -74.74 -15.86 47.63
CA VAL A 8 -74.03 -15.49 46.35
C VAL A 8 -72.63 -14.83 46.50
N THR A 9 -71.51 -15.13 45.79
CA THR A 9 -71.21 -15.55 44.40
C THR A 9 -69.76 -16.10 44.29
N THR A 10 -69.50 -16.85 43.21
CA THR A 10 -68.27 -17.45 42.66
C THR A 10 -67.09 -16.52 42.31
N ALA A 11 -65.85 -17.02 42.44
CA ALA A 11 -64.78 -16.87 41.45
C ALA A 11 -63.70 -17.97 41.63
N VAL A 12 -63.45 -18.72 40.55
CA VAL A 12 -62.45 -19.80 40.42
C VAL A 12 -61.16 -19.20 39.88
N VAL A 13 -60.01 -19.48 40.50
CA VAL A 13 -58.68 -19.19 39.94
C VAL A 13 -57.92 -20.51 39.79
N LEU A 14 -57.69 -20.92 38.54
CA LEU A 14 -56.82 -22.03 38.18
C LEU A 14 -55.35 -21.60 38.34
N ILE A 15 -54.58 -22.35 39.14
CA ILE A 15 -53.11 -22.24 39.19
C ILE A 15 -52.54 -23.37 38.34
N ILE A 16 -51.93 -23.01 37.20
CA ILE A 16 -51.21 -23.95 36.33
C ILE A 16 -49.76 -24.03 36.82
N LEU A 17 -49.32 -25.25 37.16
CA LEU A 17 -47.95 -25.60 37.53
C LEU A 17 -47.06 -25.60 36.27
N ALA A 18 -46.01 -24.76 36.26
CA ALA A 18 -44.93 -24.86 35.28
C ALA A 18 -43.82 -25.75 35.84
N VAL A 19 -43.65 -26.94 35.24
CA VAL A 19 -42.50 -27.83 35.47
C VAL A 19 -41.40 -27.40 34.51
N SER A 20 -40.32 -26.81 35.03
CA SER A 20 -39.13 -26.46 34.27
C SER A 20 -38.30 -27.71 33.95
N TRP A 21 -38.35 -28.14 32.69
CA TRP A 21 -37.39 -29.07 32.12
C TRP A 21 -36.08 -28.35 31.87
N VAL A 22 -35.03 -28.68 32.63
CA VAL A 22 -33.66 -28.29 32.31
C VAL A 22 -33.07 -29.37 31.42
N SER A 23 -32.98 -29.10 30.11
CA SER A 23 -32.20 -29.94 29.19
C SER A 23 -30.71 -29.76 29.49
N PRO A 24 -29.92 -30.85 29.64
CA PRO A 24 -28.48 -30.72 29.66
C PRO A 24 -28.02 -30.51 28.21
N ALA A 25 -27.85 -29.24 27.82
CA ALA A 25 -27.04 -28.91 26.66
C ALA A 25 -25.58 -29.25 27.02
N VAL A 26 -25.17 -30.46 26.69
CA VAL A 26 -23.74 -30.81 26.60
C VAL A 26 -23.18 -29.92 25.50
N LEU A 27 -22.47 -28.87 25.87
CA LEU A 27 -21.54 -28.20 24.98
C LEU A 27 -20.48 -29.23 24.61
N ALA A 28 -20.73 -29.97 23.51
CA ALA A 28 -19.65 -30.60 22.79
C ALA A 28 -18.76 -29.46 22.33
N SER A 29 -17.63 -29.27 23.02
CA SER A 29 -16.50 -28.55 22.47
C SER A 29 -16.22 -29.22 21.13
N VAL A 30 -16.58 -28.57 20.03
CA VAL A 30 -16.11 -28.96 18.71
C VAL A 30 -14.60 -28.88 18.83
N VAL A 31 -13.95 -30.02 18.96
CA VAL A 31 -12.51 -30.10 18.72
C VAL A 31 -12.39 -29.64 17.28
N VAL A 32 -11.92 -28.42 17.08
CA VAL A 32 -11.45 -27.99 15.77
C VAL A 32 -10.30 -28.93 15.51
N VAL A 33 -10.58 -30.00 14.76
CA VAL A 33 -9.54 -30.85 14.23
C VAL A 33 -8.71 -29.91 13.38
N ASP A 34 -7.45 -29.74 13.76
CA ASP A 34 -6.44 -29.13 12.91
C ASP A 34 -5.90 -30.26 12.02
N PRO A 35 -6.48 -30.49 10.83
CA PRO A 35 -6.09 -31.62 9.99
C PRO A 35 -4.67 -31.48 9.44
N TYR A 36 -4.08 -30.29 9.52
CA TYR A 36 -2.77 -29.98 8.94
C TYR A 36 -1.66 -29.80 9.97
N GLY A 37 -1.99 -29.66 11.26
CA GLY A 37 -1.00 -29.42 12.30
C GLY A 37 -0.32 -28.06 12.12
N CYS A 38 -1.09 -26.98 12.05
CA CYS A 38 -0.68 -25.62 11.71
C CYS A 38 0.53 -25.10 12.50
N SER A 39 0.66 -25.52 13.76
CA SER A 39 1.84 -25.22 14.60
C SER A 39 3.16 -25.82 14.11
N SER A 40 3.08 -26.84 13.25
CA SER A 40 4.25 -27.45 12.57
C SER A 40 4.57 -26.78 11.23
N GLY A 41 3.75 -25.81 10.80
CA GLY A 41 3.86 -25.16 9.49
C GLY A 41 3.18 -25.92 8.36
N CYS A 42 3.20 -25.33 7.17
CA CYS A 42 2.59 -25.86 5.97
C CYS A 42 3.62 -26.21 4.90
N SER A 43 3.53 -27.41 4.33
CA SER A 43 4.18 -27.72 3.05
C SER A 43 3.61 -26.81 1.96
N LEU A 44 4.48 -26.30 1.07
CA LEU A 44 4.07 -25.51 -0.08
C LEU A 44 3.66 -26.37 -1.29
N ILE A 45 3.79 -27.69 -1.17
CA ILE A 45 3.37 -28.66 -2.19
C ILE A 45 1.88 -28.96 -2.04
N GLY A 46 1.09 -28.71 -3.08
CA GLY A 46 -0.32 -29.10 -3.15
C GLY A 46 -1.07 -28.39 -4.26
N PRO A 47 -2.31 -28.81 -4.55
CA PRO A 47 -3.19 -28.07 -5.44
C PRO A 47 -3.63 -26.76 -4.79
N ALA A 48 -3.81 -25.73 -5.61
CA ALA A 48 -4.34 -24.45 -5.17
C ALA A 48 -5.77 -24.58 -4.66
N VAL A 49 -6.17 -23.64 -3.81
CA VAL A 49 -7.56 -23.53 -3.36
C VAL A 49 -8.03 -22.09 -3.44
N GLU A 50 -9.31 -21.91 -3.75
CA GLU A 50 -9.95 -20.59 -3.70
C GLU A 50 -10.61 -20.42 -2.34
N GLY A 51 -10.14 -19.44 -1.59
CA GLY A 51 -10.70 -19.05 -0.30
C GLY A 51 -12.07 -18.38 -0.45
N GLY A 52 -12.87 -18.45 0.61
CA GLY A 52 -14.16 -17.76 0.69
C GLY A 52 -14.06 -16.24 0.71
N ASP A 53 -12.84 -15.71 0.83
CA ASP A 53 -12.47 -14.30 0.65
C ASP A 53 -12.18 -13.93 -0.82
N GLY A 54 -12.34 -14.89 -1.75
CA GLY A 54 -12.10 -14.69 -3.19
C GLY A 54 -10.64 -14.79 -3.60
N GLU A 55 -9.76 -15.17 -2.66
CA GLU A 55 -8.32 -15.21 -2.88
C GLU A 55 -7.82 -16.62 -3.17
N ILE A 56 -6.75 -16.73 -3.97
CA ILE A 56 -6.15 -18.02 -4.33
C ILE A 56 -5.00 -18.30 -3.37
N TYR A 57 -5.16 -19.34 -2.57
CA TYR A 57 -4.13 -19.84 -1.64
C TYR A 57 -3.35 -20.97 -2.30
N MET A 58 -2.05 -21.05 -1.99
CA MET A 58 -1.16 -22.06 -2.56
C MET A 58 -1.68 -23.48 -2.38
N ASN A 59 -2.29 -23.74 -1.22
CA ASN A 59 -2.93 -25.00 -0.93
C ASN A 59 -3.90 -24.88 0.26
N ALA A 60 -4.63 -25.97 0.49
CA ALA A 60 -5.57 -26.14 1.59
C ALA A 60 -4.96 -25.94 2.99
N CYS A 61 -3.67 -26.22 3.18
CA CYS A 61 -3.00 -26.02 4.47
C CYS A 61 -2.95 -24.52 4.80
N LEU A 62 -2.48 -23.69 3.87
CA LEU A 62 -2.43 -22.24 4.08
C LEU A 62 -3.81 -21.64 4.34
N ALA A 63 -4.84 -22.05 3.58
CA ALA A 63 -6.19 -21.57 3.82
C ALA A 63 -6.71 -22.00 5.21
N THR A 64 -6.61 -23.29 5.53
CA THR A 64 -7.14 -23.84 6.80
C THR A 64 -6.45 -23.25 8.02
N CYS A 65 -5.12 -23.16 8.00
CA CYS A 65 -4.33 -22.66 9.13
C CYS A 65 -4.52 -21.18 9.42
N GLN A 66 -5.13 -20.45 8.49
CA GLN A 66 -5.47 -19.04 8.64
C GLN A 66 -6.98 -18.81 8.76
N GLY A 67 -7.74 -19.87 9.01
CA GLY A 67 -9.19 -19.82 9.27
C GLY A 67 -10.05 -19.57 8.03
N VAL A 68 -9.50 -19.81 6.83
CA VAL A 68 -10.18 -19.54 5.55
C VAL A 68 -10.85 -20.82 5.06
N ARG A 69 -12.16 -20.75 4.88
CA ARG A 69 -12.91 -21.79 4.16
C ARG A 69 -12.55 -21.72 2.69
N PHE A 70 -12.47 -22.86 2.01
CA PHE A 70 -12.05 -22.89 0.63
C PHE A 70 -12.82 -23.92 -0.20
N ARG A 71 -12.67 -23.81 -1.51
CA ARG A 71 -12.96 -24.86 -2.48
C ARG A 71 -11.70 -25.21 -3.26
N GLU A 72 -11.56 -26.49 -3.62
CA GLU A 72 -10.48 -26.91 -4.51
C GLU A 72 -10.70 -26.34 -5.91
N ILE A 73 -9.62 -25.89 -6.53
CA ILE A 73 -9.61 -25.37 -7.88
C ILE A 73 -8.44 -26.00 -8.65
N ASP A 74 -8.58 -26.06 -9.96
CA ASP A 74 -7.51 -26.44 -10.86
C ASP A 74 -7.00 -25.17 -11.55
N VAL A 75 -5.87 -24.66 -11.06
CA VAL A 75 -5.19 -23.49 -11.62
C VAL A 75 -3.73 -23.83 -11.84
N GLU A 76 -3.21 -23.39 -12.98
CA GLU A 76 -1.80 -23.42 -13.25
C GLU A 76 -1.13 -22.22 -12.57
N TRP A 77 -0.12 -22.47 -11.75
CA TRP A 77 0.62 -21.41 -11.08
C TRP A 77 1.42 -20.61 -12.10
N ASP A 78 1.48 -19.29 -11.89
CA ASP A 78 2.46 -18.47 -12.59
C ASP A 78 3.89 -18.94 -12.27
N ARG A 79 4.80 -18.73 -13.23
CA ARG A 79 6.19 -19.18 -13.19
C ARG A 79 6.99 -18.65 -11.99
N HIS A 80 6.55 -17.54 -11.38
CA HIS A 80 7.23 -16.93 -10.24
C HIS A 80 6.80 -17.53 -8.90
N VAL A 81 5.77 -18.37 -8.87
CA VAL A 81 5.37 -19.07 -7.65
C VAL A 81 6.37 -20.16 -7.30
N ASP A 82 6.86 -20.15 -6.05
CA ASP A 82 7.78 -21.16 -5.51
C ASP A 82 7.02 -22.14 -4.61
N SER A 83 6.67 -23.29 -5.17
CA SER A 83 6.01 -24.39 -4.45
C SER A 83 6.97 -25.28 -3.66
N SER A 84 8.26 -24.91 -3.57
CA SER A 84 9.26 -25.70 -2.86
C SER A 84 9.34 -25.35 -1.37
N GLY A 85 9.54 -26.38 -0.55
CA GLY A 85 9.75 -26.23 0.89
C GLY A 85 8.46 -26.09 1.69
N SER A 86 8.55 -25.35 2.80
CA SER A 86 7.48 -25.17 3.77
C SER A 86 7.54 -23.78 4.38
N VAL A 87 6.41 -23.32 4.91
CA VAL A 87 6.32 -22.12 5.75
C VAL A 87 6.00 -22.50 7.18
N THR A 88 6.46 -21.69 8.13
CA THR A 88 6.23 -21.89 9.56
C THR A 88 4.91 -21.26 10.02
N GLU A 89 4.49 -21.53 11.26
CA GLU A 89 3.39 -20.81 11.90
C GLU A 89 3.70 -19.31 12.00
N ASP A 90 4.91 -18.94 12.42
CA ASP A 90 5.36 -17.54 12.48
C ASP A 90 5.25 -16.82 11.13
N ASN A 91 5.51 -17.52 10.02
CA ASN A 91 5.34 -16.96 8.68
C ASN A 91 3.88 -16.64 8.38
N MET A 92 2.94 -17.50 8.77
CA MET A 92 1.50 -17.28 8.59
C MET A 92 0.99 -16.16 9.51
N LEU A 93 1.56 -16.03 10.71
CA LEU A 93 1.16 -15.04 11.71
C LEU A 93 1.83 -13.67 11.55
N GLN A 94 2.89 -13.56 10.74
CA GLN A 94 3.77 -12.39 10.65
C GLN A 94 3.03 -11.04 10.55
N PHE A 95 1.91 -11.00 9.82
CA PHE A 95 1.11 -9.79 9.61
C PHE A 95 -0.37 -10.00 9.97
N GLN A 96 -0.69 -11.04 10.75
CA GLN A 96 -2.07 -11.37 11.09
C GLN A 96 -2.74 -10.25 11.90
N ASP A 97 -2.01 -9.59 12.80
CA ASP A 97 -2.51 -8.46 13.59
C ASP A 97 -2.86 -7.24 12.72
N GLU A 98 -2.29 -7.15 11.51
CA GLU A 98 -2.61 -6.14 10.49
C GLU A 98 -3.72 -6.62 9.53
N GLY A 99 -4.31 -7.80 9.78
CA GLY A 99 -5.37 -8.40 8.97
C GLY A 99 -4.89 -9.16 7.73
N PHE A 100 -3.57 -9.30 7.53
CA PHE A 100 -3.02 -9.99 6.37
C PHE A 100 -3.01 -11.51 6.55
N ARG A 101 -3.21 -12.22 5.43
CA ARG A 101 -3.11 -13.69 5.34
C ARG A 101 -2.12 -14.09 4.25
N LEU A 102 -1.25 -15.05 4.56
CA LEU A 102 -0.27 -15.65 3.67
C LEU A 102 -0.95 -16.47 2.57
N LEU A 103 -0.64 -16.15 1.31
CA LEU A 103 -1.20 -16.84 0.15
C LEU A 103 -0.22 -17.76 -0.52
N SER A 104 1.00 -17.28 -0.72
CA SER A 104 1.95 -17.91 -1.61
C SER A 104 3.38 -17.57 -1.22
N LYS A 105 4.32 -18.31 -1.80
CA LYS A 105 5.72 -17.95 -1.85
C LYS A 105 6.08 -17.63 -3.30
N ARG A 106 6.82 -16.55 -3.49
CA ARG A 106 7.19 -15.94 -4.75
C ARG A 106 8.71 -15.90 -4.88
N ARG A 107 9.20 -16.11 -6.09
CA ARG A 107 10.54 -15.63 -6.49
C ARG A 107 10.40 -14.14 -6.78
N PHE A 108 11.50 -13.40 -6.75
CA PHE A 108 11.51 -12.01 -7.21
C PHE A 108 11.85 -11.98 -8.69
N ALA A 109 11.24 -11.06 -9.44
CA ALA A 109 11.59 -10.86 -10.83
C ALA A 109 12.97 -10.22 -10.96
N ASP A 110 13.77 -10.76 -11.87
CA ASP A 110 14.92 -10.06 -12.44
C ASP A 110 14.39 -8.94 -13.34
N ILE A 111 14.90 -7.72 -13.14
CA ILE A 111 14.45 -6.50 -13.84
C ILE A 111 14.77 -6.51 -15.35
N ALA A 112 15.52 -7.50 -15.85
CA ALA A 112 15.87 -7.68 -17.26
C ALA A 112 14.66 -7.83 -18.21
N TYR A 113 13.46 -8.04 -17.67
CA TYR A 113 12.21 -8.10 -18.43
C TYR A 113 11.32 -6.88 -18.09
N GLY A 114 11.54 -5.78 -18.80
CA GLY A 114 10.44 -4.86 -19.11
C GLY A 114 10.82 -3.41 -19.37
N GLU A 115 10.20 -2.83 -20.40
CA GLU A 115 10.16 -1.39 -20.63
C GLU A 115 9.42 -0.72 -19.46
N GLN A 116 9.86 0.46 -19.03
CA GLN A 116 9.14 1.22 -18.00
C GLN A 116 7.72 1.53 -18.50
N GLN A 117 6.70 0.87 -17.94
CA GLN A 117 5.32 1.31 -18.12
C GLN A 117 5.08 2.56 -17.26
N GLY A 118 5.54 3.68 -17.81
CA GLY A 118 5.22 5.04 -17.39
C GLY A 118 5.14 6.02 -18.55
N SER A 119 5.37 5.55 -19.80
CA SER A 119 5.33 6.38 -21.00
C SER A 119 4.04 6.13 -21.76
N PHE A 120 3.12 7.09 -21.72
CA PHE A 120 2.01 7.10 -22.65
C PHE A 120 2.39 7.88 -23.90
N SER A 121 2.43 7.23 -25.06
CA SER A 121 2.89 7.82 -26.31
C SER A 121 1.78 7.83 -27.34
N ASP A 122 1.09 8.95 -27.49
CA ASP A 122 0.22 9.17 -28.64
C ASP A 122 1.09 9.39 -29.90
N LYS A 123 1.50 8.28 -30.54
CA LYS A 123 2.27 8.31 -31.79
C LYS A 123 1.38 8.53 -33.03
N ASN A 124 0.05 8.42 -32.89
CA ASN A 124 -0.88 8.32 -34.03
C ASN A 124 -2.00 9.39 -34.05
N GLY A 125 -2.04 10.31 -33.08
CA GLY A 125 -3.10 11.30 -32.89
C GLY A 125 -4.38 10.77 -32.27
N VAL A 126 -4.31 9.66 -31.54
CA VAL A 126 -5.42 9.13 -30.74
C VAL A 126 -5.33 9.77 -29.36
N ASP A 127 -6.43 10.36 -28.87
CA ASP A 127 -6.40 10.99 -27.55
C ASP A 127 -5.98 9.95 -26.50
N ILE A 128 -5.11 10.33 -25.56
CA ILE A 128 -4.63 9.44 -24.49
C ILE A 128 -5.83 8.90 -23.69
N SER A 129 -6.89 9.72 -23.56
CA SER A 129 -8.17 9.32 -22.98
C SER A 129 -8.92 8.25 -23.79
N ASP A 130 -8.74 8.20 -25.11
CA ASP A 130 -9.38 7.25 -26.01
C ASP A 130 -8.67 5.90 -26.06
N GLU A 131 -7.34 5.86 -25.90
CA GLU A 131 -6.61 4.60 -25.65
C GLU A 131 -6.82 4.09 -24.21
N LEU A 132 -7.09 4.98 -23.24
CA LEU A 132 -7.53 4.61 -21.88
C LEU A 132 -9.03 4.26 -21.78
N ASN A 133 -9.79 4.40 -22.86
CA ASN A 133 -11.20 4.00 -23.00
C ASN A 133 -11.36 2.53 -23.38
N GLU A 134 -10.35 1.67 -23.14
CA GLU A 134 -10.61 0.24 -23.03
C GLU A 134 -11.73 0.05 -22.02
N THR A 135 -12.80 -0.60 -22.49
CA THR A 135 -14.07 -0.81 -21.78
C THR A 135 -13.84 -0.85 -20.28
N VAL A 136 -14.50 0.06 -19.55
CA VAL A 136 -14.75 -0.08 -18.12
C VAL A 136 -15.57 -1.37 -17.96
N ILE A 137 -14.91 -2.52 -18.08
CA ILE A 137 -15.35 -3.72 -17.38
C ILE A 137 -15.08 -3.31 -15.94
N GLY A 138 -16.13 -2.80 -15.28
CA GLY A 138 -16.06 -2.28 -13.93
C GLY A 138 -15.25 -3.25 -13.09
N ASN A 139 -14.05 -2.82 -12.67
CA ASN A 139 -13.26 -3.66 -11.79
C ASN A 139 -13.91 -3.52 -10.42
N SER A 140 -14.43 -4.67 -9.99
CA SER A 140 -15.42 -4.86 -8.95
C SER A 140 -15.03 -4.37 -7.56
N GLU A 141 -13.79 -3.93 -7.31
CA GLU A 141 -13.34 -3.60 -5.94
C GLU A 141 -13.98 -2.29 -5.44
N GLU A 142 -13.70 -1.11 -6.02
CA GLU A 142 -14.28 0.15 -5.52
C GLU A 142 -15.82 0.20 -5.66
N GLU A 143 -16.40 -0.48 -6.67
CA GLU A 143 -17.85 -0.62 -6.83
C GLU A 143 -18.48 -1.62 -5.82
N SER A 144 -17.72 -2.61 -5.33
CA SER A 144 -18.18 -3.55 -4.29
C SER A 144 -18.13 -2.97 -2.88
N GLY A 145 -17.52 -1.80 -2.70
CA GLY A 145 -17.30 -1.20 -1.39
C GLY A 145 -16.10 -1.80 -0.63
N PHE A 146 -15.16 -2.44 -1.34
CA PHE A 146 -13.93 -3.00 -0.75
C PHE A 146 -12.69 -2.66 -1.58
N ILE A 147 -11.52 -2.58 -0.96
CA ILE A 147 -10.24 -2.43 -1.67
C ILE A 147 -9.25 -3.48 -1.16
N GLY A 148 -8.68 -4.27 -2.07
CA GLY A 148 -7.70 -5.30 -1.74
C GLY A 148 -6.27 -4.73 -1.65
N ALA A 149 -5.43 -5.36 -0.84
CA ALA A 149 -4.00 -5.07 -0.78
C ALA A 149 -3.17 -6.35 -0.73
N ARG A 150 -1.97 -6.28 -1.29
CA ARG A 150 -0.97 -7.34 -1.29
C ARG A 150 0.29 -6.87 -0.57
N ARG A 151 0.94 -7.76 0.15
CA ARG A 151 2.23 -7.51 0.79
C ARG A 151 3.21 -8.63 0.48
N ILE A 152 4.46 -8.30 0.14
CA ILE A 152 5.56 -9.27 -0.03
C ILE A 152 6.57 -9.12 1.10
N SER A 153 7.07 -10.23 1.65
CA SER A 153 8.24 -10.22 2.54
C SER A 153 9.53 -10.37 1.72
N TYR A 154 10.49 -9.46 1.91
CA TYR A 154 11.72 -9.45 1.10
C TYR A 154 12.67 -10.60 1.42
N ARG A 155 12.66 -11.10 2.65
CA ARG A 155 13.58 -12.15 3.08
C ARG A 155 13.24 -13.52 2.49
N GLU A 156 11.95 -13.84 2.43
CA GLU A 156 11.48 -15.19 2.12
C GLU A 156 10.58 -15.24 0.88
N GLY A 157 10.21 -14.08 0.33
CA GLY A 157 9.32 -13.99 -0.82
C GLY A 157 7.89 -14.40 -0.46
N LEU A 158 7.44 -14.20 0.77
CA LEU A 158 6.11 -14.60 1.19
C LEU A 158 5.09 -13.52 0.86
N GLU A 159 4.06 -13.87 0.10
CA GLU A 159 3.02 -12.95 -0.35
C GLU A 159 1.74 -13.09 0.46
N TYR A 160 1.23 -11.97 0.94
CA TYR A 160 0.08 -11.86 1.81
C TYR A 160 -1.02 -11.01 1.17
N THR A 161 -2.25 -11.17 1.65
CA THR A 161 -3.42 -10.39 1.21
C THR A 161 -4.25 -9.88 2.38
N THR A 162 -4.93 -8.77 2.15
CA THR A 162 -5.99 -8.24 3.02
C THR A 162 -7.00 -7.46 2.18
N GLN A 163 -8.17 -7.16 2.75
CA GLN A 163 -9.22 -6.35 2.14
C GLN A 163 -9.79 -5.36 3.16
N TYR A 164 -10.07 -4.14 2.70
CA TYR A 164 -10.61 -3.05 3.51
C TYR A 164 -11.98 -2.63 3.01
N ASN A 165 -12.93 -2.32 3.90
CA ASN A 165 -14.23 -1.76 3.52
C ASN A 165 -14.09 -0.25 3.22
N THR A 166 -14.51 0.17 2.03
CA THR A 166 -14.42 1.56 1.56
C THR A 166 -15.73 2.34 1.74
N THR A 167 -16.85 1.65 1.99
CA THR A 167 -18.20 2.25 2.04
C THR A 167 -18.44 3.14 3.25
N GLU A 168 -17.74 2.93 4.36
CA GLU A 168 -17.87 3.80 5.54
C GLU A 168 -17.21 5.18 5.35
N LEU A 169 -16.49 5.42 4.24
CA LEU A 169 -15.48 6.49 4.17
C LEU A 169 -15.54 7.39 2.90
N ILE A 170 -16.59 7.30 2.06
CA ILE A 170 -16.65 8.02 0.77
C ILE A 170 -17.98 8.75 0.57
N ILE A 171 -18.01 10.09 0.68
CA ILE A 171 -18.97 10.91 -0.09
C ILE A 171 -18.29 12.21 -0.56
N SER A 172 -18.01 12.34 -1.86
CA SER A 172 -18.12 13.62 -2.59
C SER A 172 -18.05 13.42 -4.12
N PRO A 173 -18.87 14.11 -4.94
CA PRO A 173 -18.87 13.96 -6.39
C PRO A 173 -17.98 14.99 -7.13
N ARG A 174 -17.47 14.59 -8.30
CA ARG A 174 -16.50 15.30 -9.16
C ARG A 174 -17.12 16.02 -10.37
N THR A 175 -16.45 17.07 -10.85
CA THR A 175 -16.71 17.76 -12.14
C THR A 175 -15.39 17.93 -12.90
N VAL A 176 -15.37 17.66 -14.21
CA VAL A 176 -14.17 17.63 -15.09
C VAL A 176 -14.03 18.92 -15.92
N TYR A 177 -12.80 19.40 -16.16
CA TYR A 177 -12.46 20.53 -17.05
C TYR A 177 -11.24 20.19 -17.95
N THR A 178 -11.20 20.77 -19.16
CA THR A 178 -10.15 20.59 -20.20
C THR A 178 -9.32 21.86 -20.45
N PRO A 179 -8.00 21.78 -20.71
CA PRO A 179 -7.20 22.91 -21.22
C PRO A 179 -6.46 22.65 -22.56
N SER A 180 -6.07 23.73 -23.25
CA SER A 180 -5.38 23.71 -24.56
C SER A 180 -4.20 24.71 -24.71
N GLN A 181 -3.20 24.27 -25.51
CA GLN A 181 -2.18 25.00 -26.32
C GLN A 181 -0.74 25.35 -25.77
N LEU A 182 0.18 24.39 -25.99
CA LEU A 182 1.54 24.36 -26.64
C LEU A 182 2.58 25.51 -26.58
N ARG A 183 3.84 25.15 -26.19
CA ARG A 183 5.18 25.47 -26.80
C ARG A 183 6.27 24.42 -26.37
N PRO A 184 7.39 24.22 -27.12
CA PRO A 184 8.38 23.09 -27.01
C PRO A 184 9.61 23.43 -26.11
N MET A 185 10.55 22.59 -25.64
CA MET A 185 10.90 21.14 -25.73
C MET A 185 12.01 20.84 -24.66
N LEU A 186 11.91 19.73 -23.89
CA LEU A 186 12.98 18.92 -23.25
C LEU A 186 12.33 17.63 -22.68
N ARG A 187 13.03 16.48 -22.57
CA ARG A 187 12.39 15.18 -22.20
C ARG A 187 11.84 15.21 -20.77
N ASN A 188 10.55 14.86 -20.59
CA ASN A 188 9.74 14.83 -19.34
C ASN A 188 9.72 16.12 -18.48
N VAL A 189 10.57 17.06 -18.84
CA VAL A 189 10.60 18.47 -18.48
C VAL A 189 9.64 19.23 -19.38
N ILE A 190 8.74 20.00 -18.79
CA ILE A 190 7.69 20.71 -19.50
C ILE A 190 8.18 22.14 -19.80
N GLY A 191 8.75 22.31 -20.98
CA GLY A 191 9.34 23.58 -21.41
C GLY A 191 10.77 23.76 -20.89
N GLU A 192 11.10 24.91 -20.32
CA GLU A 192 12.42 25.12 -19.67
C GLU A 192 12.51 24.31 -18.37
N ASP A 193 13.65 23.66 -18.10
CA ASP A 193 13.86 22.89 -16.87
C ASP A 193 13.93 23.81 -15.64
N GLY A 194 12.90 23.74 -14.80
CA GLY A 194 12.79 24.45 -13.54
C GLY A 194 13.40 23.71 -12.35
N ARG A 195 13.89 22.47 -12.53
CA ARG A 195 14.44 21.68 -11.42
C ARG A 195 15.72 22.31 -10.88
N THR A 196 15.92 22.18 -9.58
CA THR A 196 17.12 22.66 -8.89
C THR A 196 17.74 21.56 -8.06
N VAL A 197 19.07 21.46 -8.10
CA VAL A 197 19.81 20.54 -7.24
C VAL A 197 19.68 20.97 -5.78
N ILE A 198 19.43 20.02 -4.89
CA ILE A 198 19.40 20.25 -3.45
C ILE A 198 20.83 20.19 -2.91
N ALA A 199 21.35 21.35 -2.52
CA ALA A 199 22.73 21.47 -2.03
C ALA A 199 22.93 20.87 -0.63
N ASN A 200 21.90 20.86 0.21
CA ASN A 200 21.96 20.31 1.56
C ASN A 200 20.81 19.32 1.78
N THR A 201 21.08 18.05 1.53
CA THR A 201 20.13 16.95 1.70
C THR A 201 20.04 16.44 3.15
N THR A 202 20.88 16.97 4.05
CA THR A 202 20.92 16.54 5.46
C THR A 202 19.91 17.24 6.35
N VAL A 203 19.16 18.21 5.80
CA VAL A 203 18.14 18.98 6.53
C VAL A 203 16.74 18.56 6.09
N TYR A 204 15.78 18.63 7.01
CA TYR A 204 14.37 18.40 6.70
C TYR A 204 13.84 19.49 5.75
N PRO A 205 13.00 19.16 4.75
CA PRO A 205 12.42 17.84 4.44
C PRO A 205 13.31 16.94 3.56
N TYR A 206 14.49 17.39 3.14
CA TYR A 206 15.33 16.61 2.22
C TYR A 206 15.93 15.35 2.87
N SER A 207 16.17 15.39 4.19
CA SER A 207 16.69 14.23 4.94
C SER A 207 15.79 13.00 4.86
N ILE A 208 14.47 13.18 4.70
CA ILE A 208 13.50 12.10 4.61
C ILE A 208 13.28 11.58 3.19
N VAL A 209 13.93 12.17 2.19
CA VAL A 209 13.86 11.74 0.78
C VAL A 209 15.06 10.87 0.45
N GLY A 210 14.84 9.70 -0.14
CA GLY A 210 15.91 8.75 -0.43
C GLY A 210 15.82 8.09 -1.79
N GLN A 211 16.98 7.62 -2.25
CA GLN A 211 17.12 6.84 -3.48
C GLN A 211 16.86 5.37 -3.14
N MET A 212 15.95 4.75 -3.87
CA MET A 212 15.65 3.32 -3.81
C MET A 212 16.47 2.61 -4.87
N GLU A 213 17.29 1.64 -4.49
CA GLU A 213 18.21 0.99 -5.43
C GLU A 213 17.89 -0.48 -5.60
N PHE A 214 17.93 -0.90 -6.86
CA PHE A 214 17.71 -2.28 -7.27
C PHE A 214 19.02 -2.92 -7.74
N GLY A 215 19.06 -4.26 -7.84
CA GLY A 215 20.30 -5.03 -8.01
C GLY A 215 20.96 -4.87 -9.37
N ASP A 216 20.24 -4.29 -10.32
CA ASP A 216 20.62 -4.08 -11.71
C ASP A 216 21.03 -2.63 -12.02
N GLY A 217 21.03 -1.75 -11.01
CA GLY A 217 21.38 -0.34 -11.15
C GLY A 217 20.21 0.57 -11.50
N LYS A 218 18.98 0.06 -11.65
CA LYS A 218 17.79 0.93 -11.67
C LYS A 218 17.58 1.56 -10.30
N PHE A 219 16.87 2.68 -10.28
CA PHE A 219 16.45 3.30 -9.03
C PHE A 219 15.13 4.03 -9.14
N CYS A 220 14.48 4.17 -7.99
CA CYS A 220 13.33 5.03 -7.76
C CYS A 220 13.65 6.02 -6.65
N SER A 221 12.67 6.85 -6.30
CA SER A 221 12.67 7.68 -5.12
C SER A 221 11.64 7.17 -4.10
N GLY A 222 11.85 7.53 -2.84
CA GLY A 222 10.91 7.25 -1.76
C GLY A 222 11.04 8.27 -0.63
N THR A 223 10.01 8.37 0.20
CA THR A 223 9.95 9.34 1.30
C THR A 223 9.61 8.66 2.62
N VAL A 224 10.36 8.94 3.69
CA VAL A 224 10.09 8.38 5.03
C VAL A 224 8.80 8.96 5.61
N ILE A 225 7.82 8.10 5.91
CA ILE A 225 6.47 8.48 6.37
C ILE A 225 6.10 7.97 7.77
N SER A 226 6.93 7.10 8.34
CA SER A 226 6.81 6.65 9.73
C SER A 226 8.19 6.35 10.32
N ARG A 227 8.22 5.86 11.56
CA ARG A 227 9.47 5.47 12.22
C ARG A 227 10.26 4.43 11.41
N ASN A 228 9.59 3.53 10.68
CA ASN A 228 10.21 2.41 9.96
C ASN A 228 9.73 2.24 8.51
N ALA A 229 9.02 3.20 7.91
CA ALA A 229 8.43 3.01 6.58
C ALA A 229 8.66 4.17 5.63
N ILE A 230 8.71 3.84 4.35
CA ILE A 230 8.74 4.80 3.24
C ILE A 230 7.48 4.67 2.36
N LEU A 231 7.05 5.79 1.78
CA LEU A 231 6.11 5.83 0.68
C LEU A 231 6.87 5.84 -0.66
N THR A 232 6.33 5.11 -1.64
CA THR A 232 6.83 5.07 -3.02
C THR A 232 5.69 4.70 -3.99
N ALA A 233 5.99 4.60 -5.28
CA ALA A 233 5.06 4.13 -6.30
C ALA A 233 5.00 2.59 -6.30
N ALA A 234 3.86 2.01 -6.64
CA ALA A 234 3.72 0.55 -6.74
C ALA A 234 4.59 -0.03 -7.85
N HIS A 235 4.77 0.68 -8.96
CA HIS A 235 5.66 0.23 -10.04
C HIS A 235 7.14 0.18 -9.64
N CYS A 236 7.53 0.86 -8.55
CA CYS A 236 8.87 0.74 -7.99
C CYS A 236 9.07 -0.54 -7.18
N VAL A 237 8.00 -1.26 -6.80
CA VAL A 237 8.09 -2.50 -6.04
C VAL A 237 7.45 -3.70 -6.77
N TYR A 238 6.76 -3.46 -7.88
CA TYR A 238 6.09 -4.48 -8.68
C TYR A 238 6.26 -4.20 -10.17
N ASN A 239 6.61 -5.22 -10.94
CA ASN A 239 6.72 -5.19 -12.38
C ASN A 239 5.49 -5.88 -12.99
N LEU A 240 4.63 -5.08 -13.62
CA LEU A 240 3.40 -5.56 -14.26
C LEU A 240 3.65 -6.47 -15.48
N GLU A 241 4.76 -6.29 -16.20
CA GLU A 241 5.12 -7.13 -17.35
C GLU A 241 5.60 -8.51 -16.90
N ALA A 242 6.41 -8.54 -15.84
CA ALA A 242 6.81 -9.78 -15.19
C ALA A 242 5.69 -10.40 -14.35
N ASP A 243 4.61 -9.66 -14.06
CA ASP A 243 3.61 -9.98 -13.05
C ASP A 243 4.26 -10.34 -11.69
N ASP A 244 5.31 -9.59 -11.31
CA ASP A 244 6.10 -9.93 -10.14
C ASP A 244 6.74 -8.80 -9.33
N TRP A 245 6.95 -9.09 -8.05
CA TRP A 245 7.58 -8.19 -7.10
C TRP A 245 9.04 -7.97 -7.46
N LEU A 246 9.46 -6.72 -7.38
CA LEU A 246 10.85 -6.32 -7.59
C LEU A 246 11.64 -6.46 -6.29
N GLN A 247 12.83 -7.03 -6.38
CA GLN A 247 13.78 -7.06 -5.27
C GLN A 247 14.38 -5.67 -5.04
N LEU A 248 13.82 -4.90 -4.11
CA LEU A 248 14.46 -3.70 -3.61
C LEU A 248 15.67 -4.10 -2.77
N HIS A 249 16.85 -3.56 -3.10
CA HIS A 249 18.07 -3.90 -2.37
C HIS A 249 18.29 -2.99 -1.18
N ARG A 250 18.14 -1.67 -1.36
CA ARG A 250 18.36 -0.71 -0.29
C ARG A 250 17.64 0.62 -0.55
N PHE A 251 17.39 1.34 0.53
CA PHE A 251 16.94 2.72 0.54
C PHE A 251 18.02 3.59 1.17
N VAL A 252 18.35 4.71 0.53
CA VAL A 252 19.43 5.61 0.95
C VAL A 252 18.90 7.03 1.13
N PRO A 253 18.49 7.42 2.35
CA PRO A 253 17.96 8.75 2.64
C PRO A 253 19.04 9.83 2.59
N GLY A 254 18.67 11.00 2.09
CA GLY A 254 19.52 12.19 2.05
C GLY A 254 20.80 12.04 1.24
N ARG A 255 20.90 11.05 0.34
CA ARG A 255 22.05 10.91 -0.56
C ARG A 255 22.26 12.19 -1.35
N PHE A 256 23.53 12.59 -1.50
CA PHE A 256 23.90 13.71 -2.34
C PHE A 256 25.18 13.42 -3.12
N ARG A 257 25.40 14.22 -4.15
CA ARG A 257 26.63 14.22 -4.93
C ARG A 257 27.40 15.50 -4.65
N GLU A 258 28.67 15.34 -4.28
CA GLU A 258 29.64 16.42 -4.25
C GLU A 258 30.71 16.15 -5.31
N LYS A 259 30.61 16.87 -6.44
CA LYS A 259 31.47 16.65 -7.63
C LYS A 259 31.40 15.17 -8.08
N ASP A 260 32.53 14.48 -8.10
CA ASP A 260 32.61 13.10 -8.57
C ASP A 260 32.23 12.06 -7.49
N ARG A 261 31.93 12.49 -6.25
CA ARG A 261 31.65 11.59 -5.12
C ARG A 261 30.16 11.57 -4.77
N VAL A 262 29.62 10.37 -4.56
CA VAL A 262 28.31 10.15 -3.94
C VAL A 262 28.52 9.93 -2.44
N GLU A 263 27.69 10.60 -1.64
CA GLU A 263 27.72 10.56 -0.18
C GLU A 263 26.37 10.11 0.37
N ASP A 264 26.43 9.18 1.32
CA ASP A 264 25.26 8.55 1.95
C ASP A 264 25.22 8.95 3.44
N PRO A 265 24.83 10.19 3.77
CA PRO A 265 25.05 10.77 5.11
C PRO A 265 24.34 10.02 6.24
N PHE A 266 23.26 9.30 5.92
CA PHE A 266 22.45 8.54 6.86
C PHE A 266 22.55 7.01 6.63
N GLY A 267 23.49 6.59 5.78
CA GLY A 267 23.74 5.21 5.40
C GLY A 267 22.57 4.53 4.70
N GLU A 268 22.66 3.19 4.61
CA GLU A 268 21.68 2.37 3.91
C GLU A 268 20.66 1.74 4.86
N TRP A 269 19.45 1.51 4.34
CA TRP A 269 18.35 0.86 5.04
C TRP A 269 17.76 -0.23 4.16
N TYR A 270 17.51 -1.41 4.74
CA TYR A 270 17.12 -2.59 3.99
C TYR A 270 15.63 -2.86 4.13
N PRO A 271 14.92 -3.18 3.04
CA PRO A 271 13.48 -3.41 3.10
C PRO A 271 13.14 -4.77 3.71
N THR A 272 12.06 -4.82 4.48
CA THR A 272 11.53 -6.04 5.09
C THR A 272 10.25 -6.51 4.40
N SER A 273 9.41 -5.57 3.96
CA SER A 273 8.23 -5.88 3.14
C SER A 273 7.79 -4.68 2.30
N ALA A 274 7.09 -4.94 1.20
CA ALA A 274 6.39 -3.92 0.41
C ALA A 274 4.89 -4.24 0.35
N THR A 275 4.05 -3.23 0.46
CA THR A 275 2.58 -3.33 0.38
C THR A 275 2.06 -2.45 -0.74
N ALA A 276 1.19 -2.98 -1.60
CA ALA A 276 0.56 -2.25 -2.70
C ALA A 276 -0.89 -2.70 -2.89
N TYR A 277 -1.70 -1.87 -3.53
CA TYR A 277 -3.11 -2.19 -3.80
C TYR A 277 -3.26 -3.30 -4.83
N GLN A 278 -4.15 -4.26 -4.55
CA GLN A 278 -4.50 -5.33 -5.48
C GLN A 278 -4.99 -4.79 -6.84
N ALA A 279 -5.71 -3.67 -6.82
CA ALA A 279 -6.16 -2.98 -8.01
C ALA A 279 -5.00 -2.50 -8.93
N TYR A 280 -3.80 -2.25 -8.39
CA TYR A 280 -2.61 -2.02 -9.20
C TYR A 280 -2.08 -3.32 -9.81
N LEU A 281 -1.88 -4.34 -8.98
CA LEU A 281 -1.25 -5.61 -9.42
C LEU A 281 -2.12 -6.38 -10.42
N ARG A 282 -3.42 -6.48 -10.15
CA ARG A 282 -4.36 -7.38 -10.85
C ARG A 282 -5.44 -6.64 -11.63
N GLY A 283 -5.49 -5.31 -11.56
CA GLY A 283 -6.46 -4.52 -12.32
C GLY A 283 -6.31 -4.78 -13.81
N THR A 284 -7.41 -4.86 -14.54
CA THR A 284 -7.41 -5.11 -15.99
C THR A 284 -7.35 -3.82 -16.82
N SER A 285 -7.72 -2.68 -16.21
CA SER A 285 -7.70 -1.37 -16.85
C SER A 285 -6.46 -0.59 -16.41
N THR A 286 -5.68 -0.14 -17.40
CA THR A 286 -4.52 0.73 -17.21
C THR A 286 -4.85 1.98 -16.40
N LYS A 287 -6.01 2.60 -16.67
CA LYS A 287 -6.53 3.75 -15.91
C LYS A 287 -6.68 3.42 -14.42
N TYR A 288 -7.25 2.26 -14.11
CA TYR A 288 -7.41 1.83 -12.72
C TYR A 288 -6.08 1.55 -12.04
N ARG A 289 -5.10 0.96 -12.74
CA ARG A 289 -3.76 0.74 -12.18
C ARG A 289 -3.10 2.07 -11.77
N PHE A 290 -3.15 3.09 -12.62
CA PHE A 290 -2.61 4.43 -12.26
C PHE A 290 -3.25 5.04 -11.01
N ASN A 291 -4.55 4.80 -10.80
CA ASN A 291 -5.27 5.25 -9.60
C ASN A 291 -4.69 4.67 -8.29
N HIS A 292 -3.93 3.58 -8.41
CA HIS A 292 -3.43 2.78 -7.31
C HIS A 292 -1.92 2.53 -7.38
N ASP A 293 -1.17 3.30 -8.17
CA ASP A 293 0.29 3.22 -8.28
C ASP A 293 0.96 3.81 -7.02
N TYR A 294 0.76 3.11 -5.91
CA TYR A 294 0.99 3.57 -4.55
C TYR A 294 1.43 2.38 -3.69
N ALA A 295 2.57 2.50 -3.03
CA ALA A 295 3.09 1.45 -2.18
C ALA A 295 3.79 1.96 -0.93
N VAL A 296 3.70 1.19 0.15
CA VAL A 296 4.42 1.43 1.40
C VAL A 296 5.43 0.32 1.61
N VAL A 297 6.67 0.69 1.90
CA VAL A 297 7.76 -0.26 2.17
C VAL A 297 8.20 -0.11 3.62
N LEU A 298 8.20 -1.22 4.35
CA LEU A 298 8.78 -1.31 5.69
C LEU A 298 10.28 -1.56 5.57
N LEU A 299 11.06 -0.92 6.45
CA LEU A 299 12.50 -0.99 6.53
C LEU A 299 12.93 -1.61 7.87
N ALA A 300 14.00 -2.40 7.83
CA ALA A 300 14.61 -2.99 9.02
C ALA A 300 15.25 -1.89 9.90
N PRO A 301 15.26 -2.06 11.24
CA PRO A 301 16.12 -1.26 12.09
C PRO A 301 17.60 -1.53 11.77
N LYS A 302 18.50 -0.71 12.35
CA LYS A 302 19.93 -1.03 12.39
C LYS A 302 20.19 -2.31 13.19
N GLU A 303 21.45 -2.76 13.18
CA GLU A 303 21.89 -4.01 13.84
C GLU A 303 21.57 -4.06 15.35
N ASP A 304 21.35 -2.91 15.99
CA ASP A 304 20.90 -2.81 17.38
C ASP A 304 19.44 -3.26 17.60
N GLY A 305 18.68 -3.47 16.53
CA GLY A 305 17.29 -3.93 16.54
C GLY A 305 16.28 -2.87 16.98
N CYS A 306 16.67 -1.61 17.14
CA CYS A 306 15.84 -0.59 17.78
C CYS A 306 16.03 0.83 17.22
N THR A 307 17.10 1.11 16.49
CA THR A 307 17.30 2.37 15.77
C THR A 307 16.65 2.26 14.41
N PHE A 308 15.57 3.01 14.20
CA PHE A 308 14.85 3.02 12.94
C PHE A 308 15.11 4.30 12.15
N ILE A 309 14.84 4.24 10.85
CA ILE A 309 15.14 5.34 9.92
C ILE A 309 14.52 6.66 10.35
N GLY A 310 13.27 6.64 10.81
CA GLY A 310 12.57 7.85 11.24
C GLY A 310 13.13 8.47 12.51
N ASP A 311 13.89 7.71 13.33
CA ASP A 311 14.62 8.26 14.48
C ASP A 311 15.86 9.05 14.04
N VAL A 312 16.42 8.73 12.87
CA VAL A 312 17.65 9.31 12.34
C VAL A 312 17.36 10.51 11.46
N VAL A 313 16.41 10.39 10.53
CA VAL A 313 16.15 11.41 9.50
C VAL A 313 14.84 12.18 9.68
N GLY A 314 14.01 11.76 10.63
CA GLY A 314 12.63 12.21 10.77
C GLY A 314 11.68 11.47 9.82
N PHE A 315 10.42 11.90 9.77
CA PHE A 315 9.44 11.40 8.82
C PHE A 315 8.36 12.43 8.55
N ALA A 316 7.72 12.37 7.38
CA ALA A 316 6.69 13.32 7.00
C ALA A 316 5.35 13.07 7.71
N GLY A 317 4.56 14.14 7.87
CA GLY A 317 3.13 14.04 8.10
C GLY A 317 2.41 13.56 6.84
N LEU A 318 1.25 12.92 7.01
CA LEU A 318 0.34 12.58 5.91
C LEU A 318 -0.83 13.54 5.94
N ARG A 319 -1.31 13.96 4.77
CA ARG A 319 -2.47 14.85 4.65
C ARG A 319 -3.32 14.45 3.45
N LYS A 320 -4.63 14.48 3.67
CA LYS A 320 -5.60 14.31 2.60
C LYS A 320 -5.70 15.59 1.76
N THR A 321 -5.77 15.47 0.44
CA THR A 321 -5.93 16.59 -0.48
C THR A 321 -6.91 16.25 -1.60
N LYS A 322 -7.45 17.25 -2.28
CA LYS A 322 -8.19 17.06 -3.54
C LYS A 322 -7.62 17.90 -4.66
N ILE A 323 -7.94 17.54 -5.90
CA ILE A 323 -7.63 18.38 -7.07
C ILE A 323 -8.34 19.73 -6.93
N GLY A 324 -7.62 20.81 -7.23
CA GLY A 324 -8.08 22.19 -7.07
C GLY A 324 -7.84 22.77 -5.68
N GLU A 325 -7.32 22.00 -4.72
CA GLU A 325 -6.88 22.54 -3.44
C GLU A 325 -5.48 23.15 -3.55
N LYS A 326 -5.29 24.27 -2.84
CA LYS A 326 -4.04 25.05 -2.87
C LYS A 326 -2.79 24.21 -2.53
N GLY A 327 -2.92 23.24 -1.63
CA GLY A 327 -1.81 22.38 -1.20
C GLY A 327 -1.15 21.63 -2.36
N LEU A 328 -1.92 21.29 -3.40
CA LEU A 328 -1.44 20.60 -4.58
C LEU A 328 -0.78 21.54 -5.60
N ASN A 329 -1.25 22.79 -5.70
CA ASN A 329 -0.71 23.79 -6.63
C ASN A 329 0.65 24.35 -6.17
N ASP A 330 0.86 24.42 -4.85
CA ASP A 330 2.13 24.84 -4.25
C ASP A 330 3.06 23.65 -3.94
N ALA A 331 2.73 22.45 -4.44
CA ALA A 331 3.46 21.24 -4.11
C ALA A 331 4.86 21.21 -4.74
N THR A 332 5.76 20.48 -4.09
CA THR A 332 7.09 20.15 -4.59
C THR A 332 7.27 18.65 -4.63
N ILE A 333 8.05 18.19 -5.60
CA ILE A 333 8.49 16.80 -5.70
C ILE A 333 10.01 16.81 -5.58
N ASN A 334 10.53 16.03 -4.65
CA ASN A 334 11.97 15.96 -4.38
C ASN A 334 12.41 14.51 -4.47
N GLY A 335 13.49 14.24 -5.21
CA GLY A 335 13.99 12.88 -5.39
C GLY A 335 15.20 12.82 -6.31
N TYR A 336 15.39 11.68 -6.97
CA TYR A 336 16.62 11.35 -7.70
C TYR A 336 16.29 11.08 -9.17
N PRO A 337 16.33 12.09 -10.05
CA PRO A 337 16.10 11.90 -11.46
C PRO A 337 17.30 11.22 -12.17
N GLU A 338 17.01 10.25 -13.04
CA GLU A 338 17.96 9.47 -13.84
C GLU A 338 18.67 10.27 -14.93
N ASP A 339 18.06 11.37 -15.39
CA ASP A 339 18.66 12.26 -16.40
C ASP A 339 19.66 13.25 -15.79
N MET A 340 19.78 13.27 -14.46
CA MET A 340 20.80 14.01 -13.73
C MET A 340 21.91 13.10 -13.23
N GLU A 341 22.96 13.68 -12.64
CA GLU A 341 24.06 12.89 -12.11
C GLU A 341 23.58 11.95 -11.00
N TYR A 342 23.85 10.67 -11.12
CA TYR A 342 23.46 9.65 -10.15
C TYR A 342 23.79 10.06 -8.70
N GLY A 343 22.84 9.89 -7.78
CA GLY A 343 23.00 10.28 -6.37
C GLY A 343 22.89 11.78 -6.10
N SER A 344 22.56 12.61 -7.09
CA SER A 344 22.15 14.00 -6.85
C SER A 344 20.65 14.08 -6.61
N MET A 345 20.25 14.72 -5.51
CA MET A 345 18.84 15.01 -5.22
C MET A 345 18.43 16.30 -5.90
N TRP A 346 17.25 16.30 -6.53
CA TRP A 346 16.68 17.46 -7.21
C TRP A 346 15.28 17.73 -6.71
N SER A 347 14.93 19.01 -6.69
CA SER A 347 13.58 19.51 -6.46
C SER A 347 13.00 20.00 -7.77
N THR A 348 11.72 19.71 -8.00
CA THR A 348 10.94 20.34 -9.07
C THR A 348 10.71 21.83 -8.84
N GLY A 349 10.96 22.33 -7.62
CA GLY A 349 10.41 23.60 -7.19
C GLY A 349 8.87 23.57 -7.21
N ASN A 350 8.25 24.74 -7.16
CA ASN A 350 6.81 24.87 -7.36
C ASN A 350 6.45 24.49 -8.79
N CYS A 351 5.49 23.59 -8.92
CA CYS A 351 4.96 23.18 -10.22
C CYS A 351 4.31 24.37 -10.94
N ARG A 352 4.37 24.37 -12.28
CA ARG A 352 3.80 25.48 -13.05
C ARG A 352 2.28 25.35 -13.10
N GLY A 353 1.57 26.39 -12.70
CA GLY A 353 0.10 26.41 -12.78
C GLY A 353 -0.58 25.44 -11.81
N ASP A 354 -1.89 25.29 -11.97
CA ASP A 354 -2.71 24.48 -11.06
C ASP A 354 -2.70 23.00 -11.48
N ALA A 355 -2.73 22.11 -10.49
CA ALA A 355 -2.95 20.69 -10.72
C ALA A 355 -4.40 20.44 -11.17
N PHE A 356 -4.60 19.47 -12.05
CA PHE A 356 -5.87 19.24 -12.73
C PHE A 356 -6.18 17.75 -12.91
N ASP A 357 -7.44 17.48 -13.20
CA ASP A 357 -7.93 16.15 -13.53
C ASP A 357 -7.74 15.85 -15.02
N CYS A 358 -6.78 14.98 -15.33
CA CYS A 358 -6.47 14.54 -16.69
C CYS A 358 -7.10 13.20 -17.08
N LEU A 359 -7.49 12.37 -16.09
CA LEU A 359 -7.91 10.99 -16.31
C LEU A 359 -9.37 10.73 -15.93
N SER A 360 -10.09 11.71 -15.38
CA SER A 360 -11.39 11.50 -14.73
C SER A 360 -11.30 10.42 -13.65
N LEU A 361 -10.32 10.56 -12.77
CA LEU A 361 -10.00 9.70 -11.63
C LEU A 361 -9.86 10.50 -10.34
N ASP A 362 -10.75 10.30 -9.36
CA ASP A 362 -10.80 11.07 -8.10
C ASP A 362 -9.46 11.19 -7.39
N ASN A 363 -8.60 10.19 -7.55
CA ASN A 363 -7.42 9.96 -6.76
C ASN A 363 -6.11 10.17 -7.52
N TYR A 364 -6.17 10.71 -8.74
CA TYR A 364 -5.01 10.92 -9.59
C TYR A 364 -4.97 12.35 -10.08
N ALA A 365 -3.87 13.05 -9.77
CA ALA A 365 -3.66 14.42 -10.20
C ALA A 365 -2.60 14.50 -11.30
N CYS A 366 -2.87 15.34 -12.30
CA CYS A 366 -1.86 15.79 -13.26
C CYS A 366 -1.38 17.20 -12.94
N TYR A 367 -0.13 17.48 -13.26
CA TYR A 367 0.55 18.72 -12.95
C TYR A 367 1.70 18.99 -13.91
N TYR A 368 2.14 20.25 -13.94
CA TYR A 368 3.28 20.68 -14.74
C TYR A 368 4.56 20.85 -13.88
N CYS A 369 4.83 19.86 -13.03
CA CYS A 369 6.13 19.73 -12.38
C CYS A 369 7.10 19.08 -13.37
N ASP A 370 8.33 19.57 -13.49
CA ASP A 370 9.35 18.94 -14.34
C ASP A 370 9.86 17.66 -13.67
N THR A 371 9.68 16.49 -14.29
CA THR A 371 10.15 15.21 -13.73
C THR A 371 10.89 14.38 -14.78
N ALA A 372 11.45 13.25 -14.35
CA ALA A 372 12.14 12.28 -15.21
C ALA A 372 12.11 10.90 -14.55
N GLY A 373 12.58 9.86 -15.27
CA GLY A 373 12.82 8.54 -14.67
C GLY A 373 13.62 8.67 -13.37
N GLY A 374 13.44 7.75 -12.42
CA GLY A 374 14.04 7.81 -11.09
C GLY A 374 13.34 8.71 -10.07
N LEU A 375 12.58 9.74 -10.50
CA LEU A 375 11.70 10.50 -9.59
C LEU A 375 10.43 9.73 -9.21
N SER A 376 10.12 8.63 -9.90
CA SER A 376 9.05 7.72 -9.52
C SER A 376 9.08 7.37 -8.03
N GLY A 377 7.95 7.51 -7.35
CA GLY A 377 7.82 7.25 -5.91
C GLY A 377 8.25 8.40 -5.00
N ALA A 378 8.78 9.50 -5.53
CA ALA A 378 8.98 10.72 -4.76
C ALA A 378 7.62 11.25 -4.26
N ALA A 379 7.55 11.63 -2.99
CA ALA A 379 6.32 12.20 -2.44
C ALA A 379 6.01 13.56 -3.07
N ILE A 380 4.72 13.80 -3.27
CA ILE A 380 4.17 15.13 -3.53
C ILE A 380 4.01 15.79 -2.16
N LEU A 381 4.85 16.78 -1.88
CA LEU A 381 4.88 17.51 -0.61
C LEU A 381 4.18 18.85 -0.76
N ASP A 382 3.20 19.13 0.10
CA ASP A 382 2.64 20.48 0.16
C ASP A 382 3.63 21.49 0.79
N SER A 383 3.23 22.77 0.83
CA SER A 383 4.07 23.85 1.37
C SER A 383 4.44 23.72 2.85
N GLU A 384 3.80 22.81 3.59
CA GLU A 384 4.10 22.49 4.99
C GLU A 384 4.87 21.15 5.13
N ASN A 385 5.28 20.56 4.01
CA ASN A 385 5.97 19.27 3.91
C ASN A 385 5.14 18.07 4.37
N TYR A 386 3.81 18.17 4.29
CA TYR A 386 2.95 16.99 4.39
C TYR A 386 2.93 16.26 3.05
N VAL A 387 3.02 14.94 3.12
CA VAL A 387 2.80 14.06 1.98
C VAL A 387 1.31 14.06 1.66
N ILE A 388 1.00 14.49 0.45
CA ILE A 388 -0.37 14.52 -0.10
C ILE A 388 -0.55 13.56 -1.27
N GLY A 389 0.51 12.88 -1.70
CA GLY A 389 0.51 11.91 -2.79
C GLY A 389 1.91 11.42 -3.13
N THR A 390 2.00 10.65 -4.21
CA THR A 390 3.26 10.14 -4.77
C THR A 390 3.31 10.42 -6.26
N HIS A 391 4.47 10.83 -6.78
CA HIS A 391 4.70 10.95 -8.21
C HIS A 391 4.85 9.56 -8.85
N THR A 392 4.26 9.35 -10.02
CA THR A 392 4.17 8.01 -10.62
C THR A 392 4.48 8.00 -12.12
N ASN A 393 3.99 8.95 -12.91
CA ASN A 393 4.06 8.84 -14.37
C ASN A 393 4.30 10.19 -15.06
N TRP A 394 4.65 10.09 -16.35
CA TRP A 394 4.64 11.18 -17.31
C TRP A 394 3.70 10.85 -18.46
N PHE A 395 3.24 11.89 -19.17
CA PHE A 395 2.40 11.75 -20.34
C PHE A 395 3.04 12.48 -21.52
N GLU A 396 3.17 11.82 -22.66
CA GLU A 396 3.69 12.43 -23.88
C GLU A 396 2.69 12.32 -25.06
N ARG A 397 2.76 13.30 -25.97
CA ARG A 397 1.98 13.32 -27.21
C ARG A 397 2.92 13.65 -28.35
N TYR A 398 2.95 12.79 -29.37
CA TYR A 398 3.92 12.87 -30.49
C TYR A 398 5.39 12.92 -30.04
N GLY A 399 5.73 12.24 -28.93
CA GLY A 399 7.07 12.24 -28.34
C GLY A 399 7.42 13.49 -27.53
N GLU A 400 6.44 14.35 -27.24
CA GLU A 400 6.60 15.56 -26.43
C GLU A 400 5.91 15.43 -25.08
N PRO A 401 6.57 15.69 -23.94
CA PRO A 401 5.93 15.65 -22.63
C PRO A 401 4.85 16.74 -22.52
N VAL A 402 3.68 16.36 -22.03
CA VAL A 402 2.51 17.23 -21.92
C VAL A 402 2.27 17.64 -20.47
N TYR A 403 2.27 16.66 -19.57
CA TYR A 403 2.14 16.84 -18.12
C TYR A 403 2.67 15.59 -17.42
N ASN A 404 2.90 15.73 -16.12
CA ASN A 404 3.26 14.63 -15.22
C ASN A 404 2.09 14.33 -14.28
N GLY A 405 2.13 13.18 -13.61
CA GLY A 405 1.02 12.78 -12.75
C GLY A 405 1.42 11.89 -11.58
N GLY A 406 0.50 11.79 -10.63
CA GLY A 406 0.69 11.05 -9.40
C GLY A 406 -0.60 10.69 -8.69
N THR A 407 -0.57 9.57 -7.97
CA THR A 407 -1.64 9.16 -7.07
C THR A 407 -1.66 10.04 -5.82
N ILE A 408 -2.80 10.66 -5.52
CA ILE A 408 -3.01 11.53 -4.35
C ILE A 408 -3.73 10.79 -3.21
N ILE A 409 -3.50 11.25 -1.98
CA ILE A 409 -4.23 10.80 -0.79
C ILE A 409 -5.52 11.62 -0.73
N ASP A 410 -6.60 11.15 -1.33
CA ASP A 410 -7.84 11.92 -1.48
C ASP A 410 -8.98 11.45 -0.56
N THR A 411 -8.90 10.20 -0.10
CA THR A 411 -9.91 9.53 0.72
C THR A 411 -9.39 9.21 2.12
N ASP A 412 -10.32 9.09 3.07
CA ASP A 412 -9.98 8.68 4.44
C ASP A 412 -9.48 7.24 4.50
N TRP A 413 -10.03 6.35 3.66
CA TRP A 413 -9.57 4.96 3.60
C TRP A 413 -8.13 4.87 3.08
N ARG A 414 -7.72 5.66 2.07
CA ARG A 414 -6.32 5.63 1.60
C ARG A 414 -5.38 6.18 2.66
N LEU A 415 -5.78 7.28 3.31
CA LEU A 415 -5.00 7.83 4.41
C LEU A 415 -4.83 6.80 5.53
N GLN A 416 -5.92 6.12 5.93
CA GLN A 416 -5.90 5.10 6.97
C GLN A 416 -5.04 3.89 6.57
N ASN A 417 -5.23 3.36 5.36
CA ASN A 417 -4.40 2.27 4.85
C ASN A 417 -2.90 2.64 4.85
N THR A 418 -2.56 3.88 4.52
CA THR A 418 -1.17 4.36 4.57
C THR A 418 -0.63 4.38 6.00
N VAL A 419 -1.45 4.80 6.98
CA VAL A 419 -1.10 4.75 8.40
C VAL A 419 -0.89 3.31 8.86
N ASP A 420 -1.80 2.41 8.50
CA ASP A 420 -1.76 1.00 8.89
C ASP A 420 -0.55 0.29 8.27
N TRP A 421 -0.35 0.44 6.96
CA TRP A 421 0.77 -0.21 6.25
C TRP A 421 2.14 0.31 6.68
N SER A 422 2.20 1.55 7.16
CA SER A 422 3.43 2.17 7.66
C SER A 422 3.68 1.89 9.13
N GLN A 423 2.82 1.09 9.79
CA GLN A 423 2.86 0.80 11.23
C GLN A 423 2.93 2.09 12.07
N ARG A 424 2.32 3.16 11.57
CA ARG A 424 2.37 4.46 12.23
C ARG A 424 1.48 4.43 13.47
N GLY A 425 2.08 4.67 14.64
CA GLY A 425 1.42 4.54 15.93
C GLY A 425 1.57 3.17 16.58
N VAL A 426 2.18 2.20 15.89
CA VAL A 426 2.59 0.92 16.49
C VAL A 426 3.81 1.15 17.39
N GLN A 427 3.79 0.53 18.58
CA GLN A 427 4.91 0.62 19.51
C GLN A 427 6.06 -0.29 19.05
N LEU A 428 6.99 0.30 18.29
CA LEU A 428 8.23 -0.36 17.89
C LEU A 428 9.28 -0.35 19.03
N PRO A 429 10.21 -1.33 19.08
CA PRO A 429 11.26 -1.39 20.10
C PRO A 429 12.04 -0.08 20.25
N VAL A 430 12.35 0.30 21.48
CA VAL A 430 13.18 1.47 21.80
C VAL A 430 14.36 1.00 22.64
N CYS A 431 15.59 1.34 22.24
CA CYS A 431 16.75 1.10 23.08
C CYS A 431 16.87 2.19 24.15
N ASP A 432 17.11 1.78 25.39
CA ASP A 432 17.68 2.69 26.38
C ASP A 432 19.11 3.06 25.93
N LYS A 433 19.60 4.25 26.32
CA LYS A 433 20.93 4.82 25.97
C LYS A 433 22.13 3.94 26.40
N GLN A 434 21.88 2.75 26.94
CA GLN A 434 22.86 1.72 27.31
C GLN A 434 22.81 0.44 26.44
N ASN A 435 22.21 0.48 25.23
CA ASN A 435 22.21 -0.63 24.26
C ASN A 435 21.56 -1.93 24.77
N LYS A 436 20.36 -1.84 25.37
CA LYS A 436 19.46 -3.00 25.49
C LYS A 436 18.05 -2.59 25.11
N ALA A 437 17.43 -3.35 24.21
CA ALA A 437 16.01 -3.26 23.95
C ALA A 437 15.25 -3.39 25.27
N VAL A 438 14.47 -2.37 25.63
CA VAL A 438 13.60 -2.43 26.80
C VAL A 438 12.45 -3.37 26.45
N PRO A 439 12.09 -4.35 27.30
CA PRO A 439 10.93 -5.19 27.06
C PRO A 439 9.68 -4.31 26.90
N THR A 440 8.99 -4.41 25.77
CA THR A 440 7.65 -3.84 25.62
C THR A 440 6.73 -4.61 26.57
N GLU A 441 6.23 -3.94 27.62
CA GLU A 441 5.17 -4.51 28.43
C GLU A 441 3.95 -4.73 27.52
N SER A 442 3.55 -5.99 27.39
CA SER A 442 2.31 -6.41 26.75
C SER A 442 1.13 -5.85 27.56
N GLY A 443 0.72 -4.63 27.22
CA GLY A 443 -0.49 -4.01 27.72
C GLY A 443 -1.70 -4.74 27.16
N SER A 444 -2.28 -5.62 27.97
CA SER A 444 -3.57 -6.26 27.72
C SER A 444 -4.64 -5.19 27.53
N LEU A 445 -5.01 -4.88 26.29
CA LEU A 445 -6.28 -4.24 25.98
C LEU A 445 -7.38 -5.27 26.17
N LYS A 446 -7.85 -5.38 27.42
CA LYS A 446 -9.12 -6.02 27.72
C LYS A 446 -10.27 -5.19 27.14
N GLY A 447 -10.99 -5.81 26.21
CA GLY A 447 -12.44 -5.76 26.16
C GLY A 447 -13.05 -4.59 25.40
N ALA A 448 -13.42 -4.85 24.15
CA ALA A 448 -14.73 -4.44 23.65
C ALA A 448 -15.26 -5.59 22.78
N ALA A 449 -16.35 -6.20 23.25
CA ALA A 449 -17.24 -7.06 22.50
C ALA A 449 -18.67 -6.63 22.88
N PRO A 450 -19.69 -6.96 22.07
CA PRO A 450 -19.66 -7.51 20.72
C PRO A 450 -19.91 -6.47 19.62
#